data_AF-A0A950QBN1-F1
#
_entry.id   AF-A0A950QBN1-F1
#
_cell.length_a   1.000
_cell.length_b   1.000
_cell.length_c   1.000
_cell.angle_alpha   90.00
_cell.angle_beta   90.00
_cell.angle_gamma   90.00
#
_symmetry.space_group_name_H-M   'P 1'
#
loop_
_entity.id
_entity.type
_entity.pdbx_description
1 polymer ?
#
loop_
_entity_poly.entity_id
_entity_poly.type
_entity_poly.pdbx_seq_one_letter_code
_entity_poly.pdbx_strand_id
1 'polypeptide(L)'
;MPNGGAIIGVSDHGGWAILVTVARDGTLLDRRRVELVDDDLPAIPHHHEAQMLPAGEGVALVERVRASAEEHAARALAEVATTVPRINGVALRNCPELPPTIAERIKDYRARNVADWVMYRQALAKAAAARGWAVYWYDSKKVADDATRSLRIANFDAHFLDMRKAVGPPWNNDHKLAMAAAISTQKE
;
A
#
# COMPACT_ATOMS: atom_id res chain seq x y z
N MET A 1 6.74 25.85 -10.80
CA MET A 1 6.20 24.48 -10.66
C MET A 1 7.29 23.62 -10.04
N PRO A 2 7.06 22.90 -8.94
CA PRO A 2 8.07 22.00 -8.41
C PRO A 2 8.42 20.94 -9.47
N ASN A 3 9.68 20.91 -9.88
CA ASN A 3 10.24 20.08 -10.96
C ASN A 3 10.45 18.61 -10.55
N GLY A 4 9.56 18.03 -9.73
CA GLY A 4 9.67 16.65 -9.26
C GLY A 4 8.33 15.95 -9.30
N GLY A 5 8.28 14.74 -9.84
CA GLY A 5 7.07 13.92 -9.81
C GLY A 5 6.72 13.45 -8.40
N ALA A 6 5.48 13.03 -8.22
CA ALA A 6 4.91 12.63 -6.93
C ALA A 6 5.11 11.14 -6.66
N ILE A 7 5.17 10.76 -5.38
CA ILE A 7 5.14 9.36 -4.94
C ILE A 7 3.90 9.12 -4.09
N ILE A 8 3.24 7.98 -4.34
CA ILE A 8 2.17 7.47 -3.46
C ILE A 8 2.81 6.51 -2.45
N GLY A 9 2.73 6.82 -1.17
CA GLY A 9 3.03 5.85 -0.12
C GLY A 9 1.78 5.17 0.38
N VAL A 10 1.91 3.89 0.75
CA VAL A 10 0.79 3.03 1.09
C VAL A 10 0.97 2.45 2.49
N SER A 11 -0.10 2.48 3.29
CA SER A 11 -0.26 1.60 4.45
C SER A 11 -1.45 0.68 4.22
N ASP A 12 -1.17 -0.60 3.93
CA ASP A 12 -2.16 -1.62 3.62
C ASP A 12 -2.62 -2.40 4.87
N HIS A 13 -3.87 -2.84 4.81
CA HIS A 13 -4.52 -3.76 5.75
C HIS A 13 -5.32 -4.82 4.97
N GLY A 14 -5.97 -5.74 5.69
CA GLY A 14 -6.87 -6.70 5.07
C GLY A 14 -8.05 -5.98 4.41
N GLY A 15 -8.06 -5.95 3.08
CA GLY A 15 -9.16 -5.41 2.26
C GLY A 15 -9.11 -3.91 1.98
N TRP A 16 -8.13 -3.16 2.50
CA TRP A 16 -8.09 -1.71 2.31
C TRP A 16 -6.70 -1.11 2.48
N ALA A 17 -6.51 0.14 2.03
CA ALA A 17 -5.28 0.89 2.25
C ALA A 17 -5.52 2.39 2.52
N ILE A 18 -4.57 3.01 3.24
CA ILE A 18 -4.35 4.46 3.18
C ILE A 18 -3.31 4.74 2.11
N LEU A 19 -3.64 5.66 1.20
CA LEU A 19 -2.74 6.25 0.22
C LEU A 19 -2.41 7.67 0.66
N VAL A 20 -1.13 8.01 0.71
CA VAL A 20 -0.66 9.39 0.90
C VAL A 20 0.27 9.74 -0.24
N THR A 21 -0.07 10.77 -1.00
CA THR A 21 0.71 11.23 -2.15
C THR A 21 1.47 12.49 -1.78
N VAL A 22 2.79 12.48 -1.99
CA VAL A 22 3.67 13.61 -1.67
C VAL A 22 4.50 14.03 -2.88
N ALA A 23 4.75 15.34 -2.98
CA ALA A 23 5.73 15.90 -3.90
C ALA A 23 7.17 15.61 -3.43
N ARG A 24 8.15 15.93 -4.28
CA ARG A 24 9.58 15.67 -4.02
C ARG A 24 10.14 16.37 -2.78
N ASP A 25 9.53 17.48 -2.37
CA ASP A 25 9.92 18.26 -1.19
C ASP A 25 9.17 17.82 0.08
N GLY A 26 8.41 16.73 0.01
CA GLY A 26 7.58 16.24 1.11
C GLY A 26 6.21 16.92 1.23
N THR A 27 5.87 17.87 0.34
CA THR A 27 4.56 18.52 0.34
C THR A 27 3.46 17.47 0.11
N LEU A 28 2.46 17.45 0.99
CA LEU A 28 1.26 16.62 0.83
C LEU A 28 0.45 17.11 -0.38
N LEU A 29 0.14 16.21 -1.30
CA LEU A 29 -0.67 16.50 -2.50
C LEU A 29 -2.07 15.89 -2.43
N ASP A 30 -2.19 14.68 -1.88
CA ASP A 30 -3.45 13.94 -1.79
C ASP A 30 -3.36 12.92 -0.64
N ARG A 31 -4.50 12.61 0.00
CA ARG A 31 -4.62 11.50 0.95
C ARG A 31 -5.98 10.83 0.77
N ARG A 32 -6.01 9.49 0.80
CA ARG A 32 -7.24 8.71 0.64
C ARG A 32 -7.21 7.45 1.48
N ARG A 33 -8.40 7.05 1.93
CA ARG A 33 -8.69 5.64 2.26
C ARG A 33 -9.32 5.02 1.02
N VAL A 34 -8.88 3.83 0.64
CA VAL A 34 -9.44 3.06 -0.48
C VAL A 34 -9.73 1.63 -0.03
N GLU A 35 -10.86 1.09 -0.48
CA GLU A 35 -11.17 -0.34 -0.35
C GLU A 35 -10.51 -1.10 -1.52
N LEU A 36 -9.90 -2.23 -1.22
CA LEU A 36 -9.11 -3.06 -2.13
C LEU A 36 -9.79 -4.38 -2.46
N VAL A 37 -11.06 -4.54 -2.14
CA VAL A 37 -11.85 -5.74 -2.43
C VAL A 37 -13.32 -5.34 -2.45
N ASP A 38 -14.13 -6.05 -3.22
CA ASP A 38 -15.58 -5.89 -3.22
C ASP A 38 -16.18 -6.25 -1.85
N ASP A 39 -17.26 -5.55 -1.48
CA ASP A 39 -17.90 -5.70 -0.17
C ASP A 39 -18.54 -7.09 0.05
N ASP A 40 -18.83 -7.83 -1.02
CA ASP A 40 -19.39 -9.19 -0.97
C ASP A 40 -18.31 -10.29 -0.86
N LEU A 41 -17.03 -9.91 -0.91
CA LEU A 41 -15.90 -10.82 -0.80
C LEU A 41 -15.18 -10.67 0.56
N PRO A 42 -14.64 -11.76 1.12
CA PRO A 42 -13.90 -11.67 2.37
C PRO A 42 -12.58 -10.92 2.19
N ALA A 43 -12.25 -10.07 3.15
CA ALA A 43 -11.03 -9.26 3.13
C ALA A 43 -9.74 -10.06 3.41
N ILE A 44 -9.84 -11.20 4.09
CA ILE A 44 -8.68 -12.01 4.53
C ILE A 44 -8.88 -13.52 4.27
N PRO A 45 -9.14 -13.91 3.00
CA PRO A 45 -9.55 -15.28 2.67
C PRO A 45 -8.51 -16.34 3.06
N HIS A 46 -7.20 -16.06 3.00
CA HIS A 46 -6.20 -17.03 3.44
C HIS A 46 -6.25 -17.23 4.95
N HIS A 47 -6.39 -16.14 5.71
CA HIS A 47 -6.37 -16.18 7.17
C HIS A 47 -7.58 -16.88 7.79
N HIS A 48 -8.73 -16.91 7.12
CA HIS A 48 -9.95 -17.47 7.71
C HIS A 48 -10.78 -18.32 6.74
N GLU A 49 -11.46 -17.71 5.77
CA GLU A 49 -12.54 -18.37 5.03
C GLU A 49 -12.07 -19.59 4.24
N ALA A 50 -10.93 -19.49 3.54
CA ALA A 50 -10.44 -20.56 2.68
C ALA A 50 -9.99 -21.80 3.47
N GLN A 51 -9.74 -21.69 4.78
CA GLN A 51 -9.37 -22.83 5.64
C GLN A 51 -10.56 -23.71 5.99
N MET A 52 -11.78 -23.16 5.93
CA MET A 52 -13.01 -23.85 6.27
C MET A 52 -13.69 -24.50 5.06
N LEU A 53 -13.12 -24.30 3.87
CA LEU A 53 -13.65 -24.80 2.60
C LEU A 53 -12.88 -26.02 2.12
N PRO A 54 -13.49 -26.87 1.28
CA PRO A 54 -12.76 -27.85 0.49
C PRO A 54 -11.61 -27.18 -0.28
N ALA A 55 -10.46 -27.86 -0.42
CA ALA A 55 -9.24 -27.23 -0.91
C ALA A 55 -9.39 -26.50 -2.26
N GLY A 56 -10.14 -27.09 -3.21
CA GLY A 56 -10.42 -26.46 -4.50
C GLY A 56 -11.28 -25.21 -4.39
N GLU A 57 -12.27 -25.21 -3.49
CA GLU A 57 -13.16 -24.06 -3.24
C GLU A 57 -12.42 -22.93 -2.51
N GLY A 58 -11.55 -23.26 -1.54
CA GLY A 58 -10.70 -22.29 -0.87
C GLY A 58 -9.74 -21.59 -1.84
N VAL A 59 -9.12 -22.35 -2.76
CA VAL A 59 -8.29 -21.78 -3.83
C VAL A 59 -9.12 -20.88 -4.74
N ALA A 60 -10.29 -21.34 -5.18
CA ALA A 60 -11.17 -20.56 -6.06
C ALA A 60 -11.65 -19.26 -5.38
N LEU A 61 -11.92 -19.29 -4.07
CA LEU A 61 -12.26 -18.09 -3.30
C LEU A 61 -11.12 -17.08 -3.30
N VAL A 62 -9.90 -17.49 -2.97
CA VAL A 62 -8.73 -16.62 -2.97
C VAL A 62 -8.49 -16.01 -4.35
N GLU A 63 -8.66 -16.78 -5.43
CA GLU A 63 -8.51 -16.27 -6.79
C GLU A 63 -9.54 -15.18 -7.14
N ARG A 64 -10.79 -15.32 -6.70
CA ARG A 64 -11.80 -14.26 -6.86
C ARG A 64 -11.41 -12.99 -6.10
N VAL A 65 -10.95 -13.13 -4.86
CA VAL A 65 -10.48 -11.99 -4.05
C VAL A 65 -9.27 -11.32 -4.70
N ARG A 66 -8.32 -12.11 -5.22
CA ARG A 66 -7.16 -11.57 -5.95
C ARG A 66 -7.59 -10.76 -7.18
N ALA A 67 -8.54 -11.26 -7.97
CA ALA A 67 -9.06 -10.55 -9.14
C ALA A 67 -9.71 -9.21 -8.75
N SER A 68 -10.60 -9.23 -7.76
CA SER A 68 -11.22 -8.02 -7.20
C SER A 68 -10.16 -7.02 -6.69
N ALA A 69 -9.12 -7.51 -6.01
CA ALA A 69 -8.03 -6.67 -5.53
C ALA A 69 -7.22 -6.00 -6.64
N GLU A 70 -6.95 -6.71 -7.74
CA GLU A 70 -6.28 -6.13 -8.91
C GLU A 70 -7.12 -5.02 -9.56
N GLU A 71 -8.44 -5.23 -9.68
CA GLU A 71 -9.36 -4.23 -10.23
C GLU A 71 -9.47 -2.98 -9.33
N HIS A 72 -9.65 -3.18 -8.02
CA HIS A 72 -9.73 -2.09 -7.06
C HIS A 72 -8.42 -1.30 -6.97
N ALA A 73 -7.27 -1.98 -6.95
CA ALA A 73 -5.97 -1.33 -6.98
C ALA A 73 -5.81 -0.49 -8.25
N ALA A 74 -6.19 -1.02 -9.41
CA ALA A 74 -6.14 -0.29 -10.67
C ALA A 74 -7.05 0.95 -10.66
N ARG A 75 -8.26 0.84 -10.13
CA ARG A 75 -9.20 1.97 -10.00
C ARG A 75 -8.67 3.03 -9.03
N ALA A 76 -8.27 2.64 -7.83
CA ALA A 76 -7.76 3.55 -6.80
C ALA A 76 -6.56 4.38 -7.31
N LEU A 77 -5.60 3.73 -7.99
CA LEU A 77 -4.47 4.44 -8.57
C LEU A 77 -4.85 5.32 -9.77
N ALA A 78 -5.87 4.94 -10.56
CA ALA A 78 -6.41 5.81 -11.62
C ALA A 78 -6.96 7.11 -11.01
N GLU A 79 -7.75 6.99 -9.95
CA GLU A 79 -8.40 8.13 -9.32
C GLU A 79 -7.40 9.12 -8.72
N VAL A 80 -6.31 8.65 -8.11
CA VAL A 80 -5.22 9.54 -7.64
C VAL A 80 -4.56 10.26 -8.84
N ALA A 81 -4.35 9.58 -9.96
CA ALA A 81 -3.77 10.18 -11.16
C ALA A 81 -4.67 11.24 -11.83
N THR A 82 -5.97 11.26 -11.54
CA THR A 82 -6.87 12.33 -12.02
C THR A 82 -6.68 13.65 -11.27
N THR A 83 -6.22 13.59 -10.01
CA THR A 83 -6.07 14.78 -9.15
C THR A 83 -4.62 15.21 -8.99
N VAL A 84 -3.67 14.28 -9.03
CA VAL A 84 -2.24 14.56 -8.90
C VAL A 84 -1.53 14.25 -10.22
N PRO A 85 -1.09 15.28 -10.98
CA PRO A 85 -0.35 15.06 -12.20
C PRO A 85 1.08 14.56 -11.91
N ARG A 86 1.63 13.75 -12.82
CA ARG A 86 3.02 13.23 -12.81
C ARG A 86 3.38 12.41 -11.56
N ILE A 87 2.70 11.28 -11.40
CA ILE A 87 3.06 10.27 -10.41
C ILE A 87 4.21 9.44 -10.96
N ASN A 88 5.29 9.33 -10.20
CA ASN A 88 6.52 8.62 -10.58
C ASN A 88 6.57 7.20 -10.01
N GLY A 89 5.85 6.94 -8.92
CA GLY A 89 5.98 5.66 -8.24
C GLY A 89 5.03 5.47 -7.06
N VAL A 90 5.03 4.22 -6.58
CA VAL A 90 4.31 3.79 -5.39
C VAL A 90 5.30 3.12 -4.42
N ALA A 91 5.22 3.47 -3.13
CA ALA A 91 6.00 2.88 -2.06
C ALA A 91 5.13 1.90 -1.26
N LEU A 92 5.50 0.62 -1.28
CA LEU A 92 4.79 -0.51 -0.68
C LEU A 92 5.67 -1.20 0.37
N ARG A 93 5.07 -1.78 1.41
CA ARG A 93 5.84 -2.53 2.40
C ARG A 93 6.41 -3.80 1.77
N ASN A 94 7.61 -4.21 2.19
CA ASN A 94 8.20 -5.48 1.77
C ASN A 94 7.24 -6.67 1.91
N CYS A 95 7.22 -7.54 0.90
CA CYS A 95 6.50 -8.81 0.92
C CYS A 95 7.43 -9.92 1.42
N PRO A 96 7.06 -10.69 2.47
CA PRO A 96 7.77 -11.92 2.78
C PRO A 96 7.63 -12.93 1.63
N GLU A 97 8.60 -13.85 1.54
CA GLU A 97 8.48 -15.01 0.67
C GLU A 97 7.34 -15.93 1.16
N LEU A 98 6.57 -16.45 0.21
CA LEU A 98 5.43 -17.33 0.45
C LEU A 98 5.59 -18.62 -0.35
N PRO A 99 4.98 -19.73 0.10
CA PRO A 99 4.82 -20.92 -0.72
C PRO A 99 4.26 -20.58 -2.11
N PRO A 100 4.67 -21.30 -3.17
CA PRO A 100 4.37 -20.90 -4.54
C PRO A 100 2.87 -20.97 -4.87
N THR A 101 2.12 -21.91 -4.27
CA THR A 101 0.69 -22.09 -4.58
C THR A 101 -0.23 -21.56 -3.48
N ILE A 102 -1.44 -21.15 -3.86
CA ILE A 102 -2.49 -20.76 -2.90
C ILE A 102 -2.83 -21.91 -1.95
N ALA A 103 -2.90 -23.15 -2.46
CA ALA A 103 -3.19 -24.32 -1.65
C ALA A 103 -2.14 -24.54 -0.54
N GLU A 104 -0.85 -24.35 -0.85
CA GLU A 104 0.21 -24.43 0.16
C GLU A 104 0.12 -23.26 1.15
N ARG A 105 -0.17 -22.04 0.68
CA ARG A 105 -0.32 -20.86 1.54
C ARG A 105 -1.45 -21.02 2.55
N ILE A 106 -2.59 -21.59 2.16
CA ILE A 106 -3.73 -21.84 3.06
C ILE A 106 -3.35 -22.86 4.15
N LYS A 107 -2.60 -23.90 3.79
CA LYS A 107 -2.19 -24.97 4.71
C LYS A 107 -1.07 -24.56 5.66
N ASP A 108 -0.15 -23.70 5.21
CA ASP A 108 0.97 -23.23 6.01
C ASP A 108 0.52 -22.16 7.04
N TYR A 109 0.72 -22.45 8.32
CA TYR A 109 0.27 -21.59 9.43
C TYR A 109 0.86 -20.18 9.36
N ARG A 110 2.11 -20.03 8.93
CA ARG A 110 2.75 -18.73 8.84
C ARG A 110 2.24 -17.98 7.61
N ALA A 111 2.22 -18.64 6.46
CA ALA A 111 1.84 -18.04 5.19
C ALA A 111 0.39 -17.54 5.21
N ARG A 112 -0.56 -18.34 5.72
CA ARG A 112 -1.97 -17.95 5.79
C ARG A 112 -2.22 -16.68 6.60
N ASN A 113 -1.36 -16.39 7.59
CA ASN A 113 -1.44 -15.20 8.43
C ASN A 113 -0.82 -13.95 7.80
N VAL A 114 -0.24 -14.03 6.60
CA VAL A 114 0.37 -12.88 5.92
C VAL A 114 0.03 -12.80 4.43
N ALA A 115 -0.47 -13.88 3.83
CA ALA A 115 -0.70 -13.99 2.40
C ALA A 115 -1.71 -12.97 1.87
N ASP A 116 -2.73 -12.62 2.65
CA ASP A 116 -3.73 -11.62 2.26
C ASP A 116 -3.10 -10.23 2.07
N TRP A 117 -2.28 -9.77 3.01
CA TRP A 117 -1.55 -8.50 2.86
C TRP A 117 -0.58 -8.52 1.68
N VAL A 118 0.12 -9.64 1.44
CA VAL A 118 1.01 -9.78 0.28
C VAL A 118 0.22 -9.67 -1.03
N MET A 119 -0.95 -10.29 -1.10
CA MET A 119 -1.84 -10.22 -2.26
C MET A 119 -2.25 -8.78 -2.58
N TYR A 120 -2.69 -8.00 -1.59
CA TYR A 120 -3.06 -6.59 -1.79
C TYR A 120 -1.88 -5.72 -2.25
N ARG A 121 -0.69 -5.94 -1.66
CA ARG A 121 0.53 -5.23 -2.09
C ARG A 121 0.93 -5.61 -3.52
N GLN A 122 0.82 -6.88 -3.89
CA GLN A 122 1.09 -7.33 -5.26
C GLN A 122 0.10 -6.75 -6.27
N ALA A 123 -1.19 -6.65 -5.90
CA ALA A 123 -2.20 -5.99 -6.72
C ALA A 123 -1.87 -4.50 -6.97
N LEU A 124 -1.50 -3.76 -5.92
CA LEU A 124 -1.06 -2.37 -6.04
C LEU A 124 0.23 -2.23 -6.87
N ALA A 125 1.21 -3.10 -6.65
CA ALA A 125 2.45 -3.12 -7.43
C ALA A 125 2.19 -3.36 -8.92
N LYS A 126 1.33 -4.33 -9.24
CA LYS A 126 0.90 -4.63 -10.62
C LYS A 126 0.19 -3.44 -11.25
N ALA A 127 -0.73 -2.81 -10.52
CA ALA A 127 -1.47 -1.64 -10.99
C ALA A 127 -0.56 -0.41 -11.24
N ALA A 128 0.47 -0.22 -10.41
CA ALA A 128 1.49 0.81 -10.59
C ALA A 128 2.38 0.51 -11.81
N ALA A 129 2.89 -0.72 -11.91
CA ALA A 129 3.73 -1.15 -13.03
C ALA A 129 3.01 -1.03 -14.39
N ALA A 130 1.72 -1.35 -14.45
CA ALA A 130 0.89 -1.19 -15.65
C ALA A 130 0.79 0.27 -16.13
N ARG A 131 1.08 1.24 -15.27
CA ARG A 131 1.11 2.68 -15.58
C ARG A 131 2.52 3.20 -15.89
N GLY A 132 3.53 2.32 -15.88
CA GLY A 132 4.93 2.71 -16.00
C GLY A 132 5.48 3.40 -14.75
N TRP A 133 4.80 3.28 -13.60
CA TRP A 133 5.27 3.86 -12.34
C TRP A 133 6.27 2.91 -11.67
N ALA A 134 7.29 3.48 -11.03
CA ALA A 134 8.23 2.70 -10.25
C ALA A 134 7.55 2.09 -9.01
N VAL A 135 7.93 0.87 -8.66
CA VAL A 135 7.51 0.22 -7.41
C VAL A 135 8.69 0.20 -6.46
N TYR A 136 8.54 0.89 -5.33
CA TYR A 136 9.52 0.92 -4.27
C TYR A 136 9.06 0.08 -3.10
N TRP A 137 9.98 -0.66 -2.50
CA TRP A 137 9.70 -1.53 -1.37
C TRP A 137 10.39 -1.00 -0.12
N TYR A 138 9.66 -0.87 0.98
CA TYR A 138 10.18 -0.31 2.23
C TYR A 138 10.07 -1.29 3.42
N ASP A 139 10.99 -1.13 4.38
CA ASP A 139 10.93 -1.76 5.69
C ASP A 139 10.19 -0.84 6.67
N SER A 140 9.03 -1.27 7.17
CA SER A 140 8.20 -0.48 8.08
C SER A 140 8.92 -0.06 9.37
N LYS A 141 9.98 -0.77 9.76
CA LYS A 141 10.76 -0.42 10.97
C LYS A 141 11.77 0.71 10.72
N LYS A 142 12.18 0.91 9.46
CA LYS A 142 13.22 1.89 9.08
C LYS A 142 12.67 3.10 8.35
N VAL A 143 11.45 3.00 7.84
CA VAL A 143 10.85 3.98 6.93
C VAL A 143 10.79 5.40 7.50
N ALA A 144 10.59 5.57 8.81
CA ALA A 144 10.61 6.90 9.43
C ALA A 144 12.02 7.52 9.44
N ASP A 145 13.05 6.71 9.69
CA ASP A 145 14.44 7.15 9.64
C ASP A 145 14.87 7.43 8.19
N ASP A 146 14.43 6.59 7.25
CA ASP A 146 14.65 6.82 5.82
C ASP A 146 13.99 8.13 5.36
N ALA A 147 12.74 8.38 5.76
CA ALA A 147 12.04 9.62 5.46
C ALA A 147 12.74 10.86 6.07
N THR A 148 13.23 10.74 7.31
CA THR A 148 14.01 11.78 7.99
C THR A 148 15.25 12.14 7.18
N ARG A 149 15.99 11.13 6.69
CA ARG A 149 17.16 11.32 5.82
C ARG A 149 16.80 11.95 4.48
N SER A 150 15.75 11.48 3.81
CA SER A 150 15.33 11.98 2.49
C SER A 150 14.94 13.46 2.52
N LEU A 151 14.22 13.91 3.55
CA LEU A 151 13.87 15.34 3.70
C LEU A 151 14.95 16.18 4.39
N ARG A 152 16.03 15.56 4.87
CA ARG A 152 17.09 16.22 5.64
C ARG A 152 16.53 17.00 6.84
N ILE A 153 15.54 16.42 7.52
CA ILE A 153 14.90 16.96 8.72
C ILE A 153 15.46 16.29 9.97
N ALA A 154 15.26 16.90 11.15
CA ALA A 154 15.73 16.32 12.41
C ALA A 154 14.83 15.20 12.93
N ASN A 155 13.52 15.28 12.68
CA ASN A 155 12.54 14.36 13.25
C ASN A 155 11.28 14.29 12.38
N PHE A 156 11.03 13.12 11.79
CA PHE A 156 9.83 12.87 10.97
C PHE A 156 8.52 12.99 11.75
N ASP A 157 8.49 12.62 13.03
CA ASP A 157 7.26 12.65 13.84
C ASP A 157 6.81 14.09 14.11
N ALA A 158 7.76 14.98 14.36
CA ALA A 158 7.49 16.41 14.50
C ALA A 158 7.00 17.00 13.18
N HIS A 159 7.65 16.67 12.07
CA HIS A 159 7.22 17.09 10.73
C HIS A 159 5.79 16.63 10.41
N PHE A 160 5.47 15.35 10.67
CA PHE A 160 4.12 14.81 10.50
C PHE A 160 3.09 15.51 11.41
N LEU A 161 3.48 15.82 12.66
CA LEU A 161 2.63 16.52 13.62
C LEU A 161 2.27 17.94 13.15
N ASP A 162 3.21 18.66 12.55
CA ASP A 162 2.98 20.01 12.06
C ASP A 162 2.16 20.01 10.77
N MET A 163 2.47 19.09 9.85
CA MET A 163 1.65 18.87 8.65
C MET A 163 0.19 18.54 9.02
N ARG A 164 -0.04 17.61 9.97
CA ARG A 164 -1.42 17.23 10.34
C ARG A 164 -2.21 18.38 10.96
N LYS A 165 -1.54 19.28 11.71
CA LYS A 165 -2.18 20.49 12.28
C LYS A 165 -2.58 21.47 11.19
N ALA A 166 -1.73 21.64 10.17
CA ALA A 166 -1.98 22.56 9.06
C ALA A 166 -3.14 22.09 8.15
N VAL A 167 -3.26 20.78 7.92
CA VAL A 167 -4.27 20.20 7.00
C VAL A 167 -5.59 19.86 7.70
N GLY A 168 -5.55 19.50 8.99
CA GLY A 168 -6.73 19.06 9.74
C GLY A 168 -7.06 17.56 9.59
N PRO A 169 -7.92 17.00 10.47
CA PRO A 169 -8.24 15.57 10.53
C PRO A 169 -8.89 15.02 9.24
N PRO A 170 -8.97 13.69 9.03
CA PRO A 170 -8.46 12.62 9.91
C PRO A 170 -6.97 12.28 9.67
N TRP A 171 -6.29 11.85 10.75
CA TRP A 171 -4.90 11.36 10.72
C TRP A 171 -4.71 10.26 11.76
N ASN A 172 -4.05 9.16 11.39
CA ASN A 172 -3.69 8.08 12.29
C ASN A 172 -2.30 7.52 11.92
N ASN A 173 -1.90 6.43 12.57
CA ASN A 173 -0.60 5.81 12.32
C ASN A 173 -0.44 5.27 10.89
N ASP A 174 -1.52 4.88 10.22
CA ASP A 174 -1.47 4.45 8.81
C ASP A 174 -1.14 5.60 7.87
N HIS A 175 -1.72 6.78 8.10
CA HIS A 175 -1.37 7.97 7.34
C HIS A 175 0.10 8.36 7.56
N LYS A 176 0.57 8.27 8.81
CA LYS A 176 1.97 8.52 9.15
C LYS A 176 2.90 7.55 8.42
N LEU A 177 2.58 6.26 8.44
CA LEU A 177 3.38 5.24 7.76
C LEU A 177 3.37 5.42 6.24
N ALA A 178 2.21 5.68 5.65
CA ALA A 178 2.07 5.95 4.21
C ALA A 178 2.87 7.20 3.80
N MET A 179 2.80 8.30 4.58
CA MET A 179 3.58 9.50 4.29
C MET A 179 5.09 9.23 4.39
N ALA A 180 5.53 8.53 5.44
CA ALA A 180 6.94 8.15 5.59
C ALA A 180 7.41 7.31 4.39
N ALA A 181 6.61 6.34 3.96
CA ALA A 181 6.90 5.51 2.79
C ALA A 181 7.09 6.35 1.53
N ALA A 182 6.14 7.26 1.25
CA ALA A 182 6.19 8.12 0.08
C ALA A 182 7.46 8.99 0.02
N ILE A 183 7.88 9.50 1.17
CA ILE A 183 9.06 10.37 1.31
C ILE A 183 10.36 9.56 1.23
N SER A 184 10.41 8.41 1.90
CA SER A 184 11.63 7.58 2.02
C SER A 184 12.20 7.12 0.68
N THR A 185 11.37 7.07 -0.37
CA THR A 185 11.74 6.58 -1.70
C THR A 185 12.17 7.69 -2.65
N GLN A 186 12.10 8.95 -2.22
CA GLN A 186 12.58 10.08 -3.00
C GLN A 186 14.10 10.16 -2.84
N LYS A 187 14.81 9.65 -3.85
CA LYS A 187 16.26 9.83 -3.97
C LYS A 187 16.58 11.16 -4.66
N GLU A 188 17.76 11.67 -4.35
CA GLU A 188 18.37 12.85 -5.00
C GLU A 188 18.56 12.67 -6.52
#